data_AF-A0A661ZRH6-F1
#
_entry.id   AF-A0A661ZRH6-F1
#
_cell.length_a   1.000
_cell.length_b   1.000
_cell.length_c   1.000
_cell.angle_alpha   90.00
_cell.angle_beta   90.00
_cell.angle_gamma   90.00
#
_symmetry.space_group_name_H-M   'P 1'
#
loop_
_entity.id
_entity.type
_entity.pdbx_description
1 polymer ?
#
loop_
_entity_poly.entity_id
_entity_poly.type
_entity_poly.pdbx_seq_one_letter_code
_entity_poly.pdbx_strand_id
1 'polypeptide(L)'
;MNKETKVKIDKIDSLLTQVDSLNLELKKVKIDSLKLVYSVTKKNIDFFRSTKFDMPEDKSFMKDFGAYGLVDKNLKRLLKNYKKMSEEIKYSQNQLINLRHDIKKELLTNHDTINRYILDEETALNDIRLKLLPKIKLLNRQLTLYNKVHKSVEDFKKSLGN
;
A
#
# COMPACT_ATOMS: atom_id res chain seq x y z
N MET A 1 13.06 -28.64 25.48
CA MET A 1 11.95 -27.68 25.22
C MET A 1 10.64 -28.32 25.66
N ASN A 2 9.91 -27.69 26.58
CA ASN A 2 8.64 -28.23 27.08
C ASN A 2 7.52 -28.15 26.01
N LYS A 3 6.43 -28.91 26.19
CA LYS A 3 5.31 -28.98 25.24
C LYS A 3 4.66 -27.62 25.00
N GLU A 4 4.53 -26.81 26.04
CA GLU A 4 3.90 -25.50 25.98
C GLU A 4 4.72 -24.49 25.14
N THR A 5 6.03 -24.45 25.35
CA THR A 5 6.98 -23.64 24.58
C THR A 5 6.94 -24.00 23.10
N LYS A 6 6.88 -25.30 22.79
CA LYS A 6 6.72 -25.77 21.41
C LYS A 6 5.46 -25.20 20.76
N VAL A 7 4.32 -25.24 21.45
CA VAL A 7 3.05 -24.68 20.96
C VAL A 7 3.16 -23.17 20.71
N LYS A 8 3.86 -22.41 21.56
CA LYS A 8 4.06 -20.96 21.34
C LYS A 8 4.95 -20.69 20.12
N ILE A 9 6.02 -21.47 19.94
CA ILE A 9 6.90 -21.36 18.77
C ILE A 9 6.14 -21.70 17.48
N ASP A 10 5.35 -22.77 17.48
CA ASP A 10 4.54 -23.16 16.31
C ASP A 10 3.53 -22.04 15.95
N LYS A 11 2.95 -21.39 16.96
CA LYS A 11 2.06 -20.24 16.76
C LYS A 11 2.79 -19.04 16.15
N ILE A 12 3.99 -18.72 16.63
CA ILE A 12 4.82 -17.65 16.05
C ILE A 12 5.22 -17.98 14.61
N ASP A 13 5.59 -19.23 14.31
CA ASP A 13 5.96 -19.66 12.96
C ASP A 13 4.76 -19.55 11.99
N SER A 14 3.54 -19.81 12.47
CA SER A 14 2.31 -19.53 11.73
C SER A 14 2.12 -18.03 11.44
N LEU A 15 2.37 -17.15 12.41
CA LEU A 15 2.28 -15.70 12.21
C LEU A 15 3.34 -15.18 11.24
N LEU A 16 4.56 -15.72 11.29
CA LEU A 16 5.62 -15.42 10.31
C LEU A 16 5.21 -15.81 8.90
N THR A 17 4.54 -16.96 8.73
CA THR A 17 3.99 -17.36 7.44
C THR A 17 2.93 -16.38 6.93
N GLN A 18 2.10 -15.83 7.83
CA GLN A 18 1.12 -14.79 7.47
C GLN A 18 1.78 -13.47 7.07
N VAL A 19 2.84 -13.06 7.78
CA VAL A 19 3.69 -11.91 7.43
C VAL A 19 4.28 -12.07 6.03
N ASP A 20 4.83 -13.24 5.72
CA ASP A 20 5.40 -13.52 4.40
C ASP A 20 4.36 -13.45 3.29
N SER A 21 3.15 -13.98 3.54
CA SER A 21 2.02 -13.86 2.62
C SER A 21 1.63 -12.39 2.37
N LEU A 22 1.53 -11.57 3.42
CA LEU A 22 1.25 -10.13 3.29
C LEU A 22 2.35 -9.39 2.53
N ASN A 23 3.62 -9.73 2.79
CA ASN A 23 4.77 -9.20 2.05
C ASN A 23 4.71 -9.55 0.56
N LEU A 24 4.33 -10.79 0.22
CA LEU A 24 4.16 -11.21 -1.17
C LEU A 24 3.03 -10.44 -1.85
N GLU A 25 1.89 -10.27 -1.20
CA GLU A 25 0.78 -9.45 -1.73
C GLU A 25 1.21 -8.00 -1.94
N LEU A 26 1.96 -7.42 -1.01
CA LEU A 26 2.49 -6.06 -1.15
C LEU A 26 3.50 -5.96 -2.31
N LYS A 27 4.34 -6.96 -2.53
CA LYS A 27 5.31 -7.01 -3.64
C LYS A 27 4.66 -7.17 -5.02
N LYS A 28 3.46 -7.77 -5.10
CA LYS A 28 2.70 -7.83 -6.37
C LYS A 28 2.31 -6.43 -6.88
N VAL A 29 2.26 -5.44 -6.00
CA VAL A 29 2.07 -4.05 -6.40
C VAL A 29 3.34 -3.53 -7.08
N LYS A 30 3.26 -3.27 -8.39
CA LYS A 30 4.34 -2.68 -9.19
C LYS A 30 4.56 -1.20 -8.83
N ILE A 31 5.16 -0.94 -7.67
CA ILE A 31 5.26 0.40 -7.06
C ILE A 31 5.96 1.41 -7.96
N ASP A 32 6.96 1.01 -8.73
CA ASP A 32 7.68 1.93 -9.61
C ASP A 32 6.84 2.36 -10.82
N SER A 33 6.04 1.45 -11.36
CA SER A 33 5.03 1.80 -12.37
C SER A 33 4.02 2.81 -11.81
N LEU A 34 3.62 2.68 -10.54
CA LEU A 34 2.73 3.65 -9.90
C LEU A 34 3.37 5.01 -9.69
N LYS A 35 4.64 5.05 -9.28
CA LYS A 35 5.39 6.30 -9.15
C LYS A 35 5.50 7.01 -10.48
N LEU A 36 5.72 6.27 -11.57
CA LEU A 36 5.75 6.82 -12.92
C LEU A 36 4.40 7.43 -13.31
N VAL A 37 3.31 6.67 -13.17
CA VAL A 37 1.95 7.15 -13.47
C VAL A 37 1.61 8.38 -12.64
N TYR A 38 1.92 8.37 -11.33
CA TYR A 38 1.71 9.52 -10.45
C TYR A 38 2.54 10.73 -10.89
N SER A 39 3.81 10.54 -11.26
CA SER A 39 4.67 11.62 -11.73
C SER A 39 4.12 12.27 -13.00
N VAL A 40 3.68 11.47 -13.98
CA VAL A 40 3.07 11.97 -15.22
C VAL A 40 1.78 12.71 -14.92
N THR A 41 0.87 12.08 -14.16
CA THR A 41 -0.42 12.68 -13.77
C THR A 41 -0.22 14.02 -13.08
N LYS A 42 0.68 14.08 -12.11
CA LYS A 42 1.00 15.29 -11.36
C LYS A 42 1.55 16.39 -12.27
N LYS A 43 2.53 16.07 -13.13
CA LYS A 43 3.11 17.03 -14.08
C LYS A 43 2.06 17.66 -14.99
N ASN A 44 1.12 16.86 -15.46
CA ASN A 44 0.03 17.35 -16.32
C ASN A 44 -0.92 18.25 -15.54
N ILE A 45 -1.35 17.86 -14.34
CA ILE A 45 -2.19 18.70 -13.48
C ILE A 45 -1.48 20.03 -13.17
N ASP A 46 -0.19 19.99 -12.86
CA ASP A 46 0.61 21.19 -12.57
C ASP A 46 0.74 22.10 -13.81
N PHE A 47 0.87 21.53 -15.02
CA PHE A 47 0.82 22.28 -16.28
C PHE A 47 -0.51 23.02 -16.45
N PHE A 48 -1.64 22.34 -16.27
CA PHE A 48 -2.96 22.96 -16.43
C PHE A 48 -3.27 24.00 -15.33
N ARG A 49 -2.66 23.86 -14.14
CA ARG A 49 -2.80 24.87 -13.07
C ARG A 49 -1.95 26.11 -13.26
N SER A 50 -0.78 25.96 -13.89
CA SER A 50 0.19 27.05 -14.06
C SER A 50 -0.04 27.86 -15.33
N THR A 51 -0.66 27.26 -16.34
CA THR A 51 -0.92 27.94 -17.61
C THR A 51 -2.24 28.70 -17.54
N LYS A 52 -2.25 29.99 -17.90
CA LYS A 52 -3.46 30.78 -18.05
C LYS A 52 -4.07 30.50 -19.44
N PHE A 53 -4.92 29.50 -19.54
CA PHE A 53 -5.75 29.26 -20.71
C PHE A 53 -7.19 29.07 -20.26
N ASP A 54 -8.13 29.40 -21.14
CA ASP A 54 -9.54 29.15 -20.89
C ASP A 54 -9.77 27.64 -20.97
N MET A 55 -10.31 27.06 -19.89
CA MET A 55 -10.68 25.66 -19.89
C MET A 55 -11.77 25.44 -20.95
N PRO A 56 -11.69 24.36 -21.72
CA PRO A 56 -12.64 24.12 -22.80
C PRO A 56 -14.04 23.87 -22.22
N GLU A 57 -15.07 24.37 -22.91
CA GLU A 57 -16.47 24.11 -22.55
C GLU A 57 -16.89 22.65 -22.81
N ASP A 58 -16.02 21.84 -23.44
CA ASP A 58 -16.26 20.43 -23.67
C ASP A 58 -16.44 19.67 -22.35
N LYS A 59 -17.70 19.33 -22.08
CA LYS A 59 -18.12 18.55 -20.90
C LYS A 59 -17.44 17.18 -20.84
N SER A 60 -17.09 16.59 -21.98
CA SER A 60 -16.40 15.29 -22.02
C SER A 60 -14.97 15.43 -21.48
N PHE A 61 -14.20 16.38 -22.01
CA PHE A 61 -12.87 16.68 -21.48
C PHE A 61 -12.92 17.04 -20.00
N MET A 62 -13.83 17.92 -19.58
CA MET A 62 -13.93 18.34 -18.17
C MET A 62 -14.20 17.17 -17.22
N LYS A 63 -15.01 16.19 -17.66
CA LYS A 63 -15.25 14.95 -16.92
C LYS A 63 -13.99 14.09 -16.83
N ASP A 64 -13.28 13.91 -17.95
CA ASP A 64 -12.04 13.15 -17.99
C ASP A 64 -10.94 13.78 -17.14
N PHE A 65 -10.81 15.12 -17.19
CA PHE A 65 -9.86 15.88 -16.38
C PHE A 65 -10.20 15.81 -14.89
N GLY A 66 -11.48 15.88 -14.53
CA GLY A 66 -11.94 15.64 -13.16
C GLY A 66 -11.57 14.24 -12.66
N ALA A 67 -11.78 13.21 -13.49
CA ALA A 67 -11.35 11.84 -13.19
C ALA A 67 -9.82 11.72 -13.07
N TYR A 68 -9.07 12.44 -13.90
CA TYR A 68 -7.61 12.51 -13.85
C TYR A 68 -7.11 13.11 -12.52
N GLY A 69 -7.78 14.16 -12.02
CA GLY A 69 -7.53 14.71 -10.69
C GLY A 69 -7.82 13.73 -9.55
N LEU A 70 -8.86 12.89 -9.69
CA LEU A 70 -9.12 11.82 -8.73
C LEU A 70 -8.02 10.76 -8.73
N VAL A 71 -7.48 10.42 -9.91
CA VAL A 71 -6.34 9.50 -10.04
C VAL A 71 -5.13 10.05 -9.28
N ASP A 72 -4.76 11.32 -9.48
CA ASP A 72 -3.64 11.96 -8.75
C ASP A 72 -3.80 11.86 -7.23
N LYS A 73 -4.96 12.30 -6.72
CA LYS A 73 -5.26 12.30 -5.29
C LYS A 73 -5.18 10.89 -4.71
N ASN A 74 -5.73 9.90 -5.42
CA ASN A 74 -5.74 8.51 -4.95
C ASN A 74 -4.34 7.88 -5.03
N LEU A 75 -3.60 8.07 -6.11
CA LEU A 75 -2.23 7.56 -6.25
C LEU A 75 -1.30 8.15 -5.20
N LYS A 76 -1.36 9.47 -4.94
CA LYS A 76 -0.61 10.13 -3.85
C LYS A 76 -0.87 9.45 -2.51
N ARG A 77 -2.15 9.22 -2.17
CA ARG A 77 -2.55 8.56 -0.93
C ARG A 77 -2.09 7.10 -0.88
N LEU A 78 -2.19 6.36 -1.99
CA LEU A 78 -1.77 4.97 -2.08
C LEU A 78 -0.25 4.82 -1.93
N LEU A 79 0.55 5.66 -2.59
CA LEU A 79 2.02 5.66 -2.46
C LEU A 79 2.48 5.92 -1.02
N LYS A 80 1.88 6.91 -0.33
CA LYS A 80 2.16 7.17 1.08
C LYS A 80 1.84 5.96 1.96
N ASN A 81 0.68 5.34 1.70
CA ASN A 81 0.22 4.19 2.48
C ASN A 81 1.06 2.93 2.21
N TYR A 82 1.53 2.73 0.99
CA TYR A 82 2.36 1.59 0.61
C TYR A 82 3.63 1.53 1.45
N LYS A 83 4.34 2.67 1.57
CA LYS A 83 5.55 2.77 2.39
C LYS A 83 5.25 2.41 3.85
N LYS A 84 4.21 3.02 4.42
CA LYS A 84 3.79 2.75 5.80
C LYS A 84 3.45 1.27 6.03
N MET A 85 2.72 0.63 5.10
CA MET A 85 2.39 -0.79 5.19
C MET A 85 3.63 -1.69 5.10
N SER A 86 4.58 -1.34 4.22
CA SER A 86 5.85 -2.06 4.13
C SER A 86 6.64 -1.99 5.44
N GLU A 87 6.62 -0.84 6.10
CA GLU A 87 7.29 -0.63 7.39
C GLU A 87 6.57 -1.41 8.52
N GLU A 88 5.23 -1.39 8.56
CA GLU A 88 4.43 -2.14 9.52
C GLU A 88 4.65 -3.66 9.39
N ILE A 89 4.65 -4.22 8.18
CA ILE A 89 4.89 -5.66 7.97
C ILE A 89 6.32 -6.02 8.40
N LYS A 90 7.32 -5.21 8.04
CA LYS A 90 8.72 -5.43 8.45
C LYS A 90 8.87 -5.35 9.97
N TYR A 91 8.17 -4.43 10.61
CA TYR A 91 8.18 -4.31 12.06
C TYR A 91 7.62 -5.55 12.74
N SER A 92 6.43 -6.02 12.36
CA SER A 92 5.84 -7.26 12.90
C SER A 92 6.71 -8.48 12.63
N GLN A 93 7.34 -8.57 11.45
CA GLN A 93 8.30 -9.63 11.15
C GLN A 93 9.45 -9.67 12.17
N ASN A 94 10.05 -8.52 12.45
CA ASN A 94 11.16 -8.41 13.40
C ASN A 94 10.70 -8.73 14.84
N GLN A 95 9.53 -8.24 15.25
CA GLN A 95 8.98 -8.54 16.58
C GLN A 95 8.75 -10.04 16.77
N LEU A 96 8.17 -10.72 15.78
CA LEU A 96 7.96 -12.17 15.84
C LEU A 96 9.28 -12.94 15.84
N ILE A 97 10.28 -12.53 15.05
CA ILE A 97 11.61 -13.15 15.06
C ILE A 97 12.28 -13.00 16.42
N ASN A 98 12.24 -11.80 17.00
CA ASN A 98 12.81 -11.52 18.32
C ASN A 98 12.09 -12.31 19.40
N LEU A 99 10.75 -12.31 19.41
CA LEU A 99 9.95 -13.08 20.36
C LEU A 99 10.27 -14.59 20.28
N ARG A 100 10.37 -15.12 19.05
CA ARG A 100 10.78 -16.51 18.81
C ARG A 100 12.17 -16.80 19.37
N HIS A 101 13.11 -15.89 19.15
CA HIS A 101 14.48 -16.01 19.66
C HIS A 101 14.49 -16.02 21.19
N ASP A 102 13.81 -15.06 21.83
CA ASP A 102 13.80 -14.88 23.27
C ASP A 102 13.16 -16.08 23.99
N ILE A 103 12.11 -16.65 23.42
CA ILE A 103 11.50 -17.90 23.91
C ILE A 103 12.49 -19.08 23.76
N LYS A 104 13.15 -19.21 22.60
CA LYS A 104 14.12 -20.30 22.35
C LYS A 104 15.37 -20.22 23.22
N LYS A 105 15.77 -19.02 23.62
CA LYS A 105 16.92 -18.75 24.49
C LYS A 105 16.54 -18.68 25.97
N GLU A 106 15.27 -18.94 26.30
CA GLU A 106 14.74 -18.89 27.66
C GLU A 106 14.93 -17.51 28.33
N LEU A 107 15.05 -16.45 27.51
CA LEU A 107 15.12 -15.06 27.95
C LEU A 107 13.73 -14.55 28.36
N LEU A 108 12.68 -15.15 27.81
CA LEU A 108 11.29 -14.90 28.17
C LEU A 108 10.60 -16.22 28.54
N THR A 109 10.30 -16.40 29.82
CA THR A 109 9.72 -17.65 30.37
C THR A 109 8.29 -17.49 30.88
N ASN A 110 7.83 -16.26 31.11
CA ASN A 110 6.47 -15.99 31.57
C ASN A 110 5.45 -16.23 30.43
N HIS A 111 4.72 -17.34 30.51
CA HIS A 111 3.79 -17.77 29.46
C HIS A 111 2.63 -16.79 29.21
N ASP A 112 2.12 -16.10 30.23
CA ASP A 112 1.06 -15.10 30.06
C ASP A 112 1.55 -13.89 29.27
N THR A 113 2.80 -13.48 29.50
CA THR A 113 3.43 -12.38 28.77
C THR A 113 3.69 -12.77 27.33
N ILE A 114 4.18 -13.98 27.08
CA ILE A 114 4.32 -14.54 25.73
C ILE A 114 2.96 -14.54 25.00
N ASN A 115 1.90 -14.99 25.67
CA ASN A 115 0.56 -15.02 25.07
C ASN A 115 0.05 -13.64 24.70
N ARG A 116 0.29 -12.63 25.54
CA ARG A 116 -0.08 -11.24 25.24
C ARG A 116 0.66 -10.73 24.01
N TYR A 117 1.97 -10.92 23.93
CA TYR A 117 2.74 -10.49 22.75
C TYR A 117 2.29 -11.19 21.47
N ILE A 118 1.97 -12.49 21.54
CA ILE A 118 1.41 -13.21 20.40
C ILE A 118 0.05 -12.62 19.98
N LEU A 119 -0.82 -12.31 20.94
CA LEU A 119 -2.14 -11.73 20.67
C LEU A 119 -2.05 -10.32 20.08
N ASP A 120 -1.12 -9.51 20.57
CA ASP A 120 -0.85 -8.16 20.06
C ASP A 120 -0.41 -8.23 18.59
N GLU A 121 0.51 -9.13 18.25
CA GLU A 121 0.95 -9.33 16.86
C GLU A 121 -0.16 -9.94 15.98
N GLU A 122 -0.96 -10.88 16.48
CA GLU A 122 -2.15 -11.38 15.76
C GLU A 122 -3.10 -10.24 15.37
N THR A 123 -3.36 -9.35 16.32
CA THR A 123 -4.22 -8.18 16.11
C THR A 123 -3.61 -7.24 15.09
N ALA A 124 -2.32 -6.92 15.24
CA ALA A 124 -1.59 -6.05 14.32
C ALA A 124 -1.59 -6.60 12.87
N LEU A 125 -1.35 -7.89 12.68
CA LEU A 125 -1.37 -8.53 11.36
C LEU A 125 -2.76 -8.52 10.73
N ASN A 126 -3.81 -8.78 11.50
CA ASN A 126 -5.17 -8.69 11.01
C ASN A 126 -5.51 -7.26 10.56
N ASP A 127 -5.06 -6.27 11.32
CA ASP A 127 -5.21 -4.85 11.01
C ASP A 127 -4.52 -4.45 9.70
N ILE A 128 -3.27 -4.91 9.52
CA ILE A 128 -2.52 -4.71 8.28
C ILE A 128 -3.26 -5.34 7.11
N ARG A 129 -3.75 -6.58 7.26
CA ARG A 129 -4.49 -7.32 6.23
C ARG A 129 -5.75 -6.56 5.79
N LEU A 130 -6.56 -6.11 6.75
CA LEU A 130 -7.79 -5.36 6.49
C LEU A 130 -7.53 -4.03 5.79
N LYS A 131 -6.38 -3.40 6.05
CA LYS A 131 -5.98 -2.15 5.39
C LYS A 131 -5.39 -2.40 3.99
N LEU A 132 -4.63 -3.49 3.79
CA LEU A 132 -3.85 -3.75 2.58
C LEU A 132 -4.74 -4.18 1.39
N LEU A 133 -5.56 -5.21 1.57
CA LEU A 133 -6.31 -5.82 0.47
C LEU A 133 -7.25 -4.84 -0.24
N PRO A 134 -8.03 -4.00 0.47
CA PRO A 134 -8.88 -3.00 -0.20
C PRO A 134 -8.08 -1.96 -0.99
N LYS A 135 -6.87 -1.60 -0.52
CA LYS A 135 -6.01 -0.63 -1.22
C LYS A 135 -5.41 -1.20 -2.49
N ILE A 136 -5.02 -2.47 -2.50
CA ILE A 136 -4.58 -3.17 -3.72
C ILE A 136 -5.74 -3.21 -4.75
N LYS A 137 -6.96 -3.51 -4.32
CA LYS A 137 -8.14 -3.48 -5.20
C LYS A 137 -8.43 -2.08 -5.74
N LEU A 138 -8.31 -1.05 -4.90
CA LEU A 138 -8.49 0.34 -5.31
C LEU A 138 -7.44 0.76 -6.34
N LEU A 139 -6.21 0.29 -6.20
CA LEU A 139 -5.12 0.59 -7.11
C LEU A 139 -5.42 0.17 -8.55
N ASN A 140 -5.84 -1.09 -8.74
CA ASN A 140 -6.18 -1.60 -10.08
C ASN A 140 -7.26 -0.73 -10.74
N ARG A 141 -8.26 -0.29 -9.97
CA ARG A 141 -9.29 0.64 -10.45
C ARG A 141 -8.72 1.99 -10.88
N GLN A 142 -7.74 2.54 -10.14
CA GLN A 142 -7.12 3.81 -10.51
C GLN A 142 -6.27 3.68 -11.78
N LEU A 143 -5.57 2.58 -11.97
CA LEU A 143 -4.81 2.33 -13.20
C LEU A 143 -5.72 2.16 -14.41
N THR A 144 -6.84 1.45 -14.27
CA THR A 144 -7.86 1.37 -15.33
C THR A 144 -8.42 2.74 -15.66
N LEU A 145 -8.74 3.56 -14.64
CA LEU A 145 -9.24 4.91 -14.84
C LEU A 145 -8.21 5.79 -15.55
N TYR A 146 -6.95 5.76 -15.09
CA TYR A 146 -5.83 6.46 -15.73
C TYR A 146 -5.73 6.11 -17.21
N ASN A 147 -5.67 4.82 -17.56
CA ASN A 147 -5.55 4.38 -18.95
C ASN A 147 -6.73 4.86 -19.82
N LYS A 148 -7.93 4.98 -19.24
CA LYS A 148 -9.11 5.49 -19.95
C LYS A 148 -9.02 6.98 -20.24
N VAL A 149 -8.62 7.79 -19.27
CA VAL A 149 -8.72 9.26 -19.35
C VAL A 149 -7.42 9.95 -19.75
N HIS A 150 -6.27 9.29 -19.62
CA HIS A 150 -4.96 9.90 -19.85
C HIS A 150 -4.78 10.42 -21.26
N LYS A 151 -5.24 9.68 -22.27
CA LYS A 151 -5.11 10.09 -23.68
C LYS A 151 -5.84 11.40 -23.96
N SER A 152 -7.08 11.52 -23.49
CA SER A 152 -7.90 12.75 -23.59
C SER A 152 -7.17 13.97 -23.00
N VAL A 153 -6.56 13.78 -21.83
CA VAL A 153 -5.80 14.83 -21.14
C VAL A 153 -4.51 15.21 -21.88
N GLU A 154 -3.78 14.23 -22.40
CA GLU A 154 -2.56 14.46 -23.18
C GLU A 154 -2.83 15.14 -24.53
N ASP A 155 -3.88 14.71 -25.24
CA ASP A 155 -4.22 15.26 -26.54
C ASP A 155 -4.63 16.73 -26.40
N PHE A 156 -5.41 17.08 -25.36
CA PHE A 156 -5.73 18.48 -25.05
C PHE A 156 -4.50 19.29 -24.63
N LYS A 157 -3.61 18.72 -23.81
CA LYS A 157 -2.34 19.37 -23.46
C LYS A 157 -1.53 19.73 -24.71
N LYS A 158 -1.47 18.82 -25.69
CA LYS A 158 -0.76 19.06 -26.97
C LYS A 158 -1.43 20.14 -27.81
N SER A 159 -2.77 20.22 -27.82
CA SER A 159 -3.46 21.29 -28.55
C SER A 159 -3.21 22.69 -28.00
N LEU A 160 -2.76 22.81 -26.74
CA LEU A 160 -2.36 24.08 -26.13
C LEU A 160 -0.89 24.46 -26.41
N GLY A 161 -0.09 23.53 -26.95
CA GLY A 161 1.35 23.70 -27.19
C GLY A 161 1.73 23.96 -28.64
N ASN A 162 0.74 24.18 -29.52
CA ASN A 162 0.92 24.71 -30.89
C ASN A 162 0.52 26.19 -30.93
#